data_AF-A0A4V1UBX1-F1
#
_entry.id   AF-A0A4V1UBX1-F1
#
_cell.length_a   1.000
_cell.length_b   1.000
_cell.length_c   1.000
_cell.angle_alpha   90.00
_cell.angle_beta   90.00
_cell.angle_gamma   90.00
#
_symmetry.space_group_name_H-M   'P 1'
#
loop_
_entity.id
_entity.type
_entity.pdbx_description
1 polymer ?
#
loop_
_entity_poly.entity_id
_entity_poly.type
_entity_poly.pdbx_seq_one_letter_code
_entity_poly.pdbx_strand_id
1 'polypeptide(L)'
;MQLAKFIFLLALCCLTLAGLFAQPSDFIILKKKDKPVQNFYAGTQIEFVTVNGVYRNGLITSIKNDSIYVQEFLVRRLPTVLGTFVNDTAGSYRYVYHYKNIASFGAKPNKGFNVSGSGAALLGGGTLLTLASGVSYLADKEKFSPELLAGAVALGTAGYFMSRSGRNGIVLGKKYSLHYMKLTK
;
A
#
# COMPACT_ATOMS: atom_id res chain seq x y z
N MET A 1 -25.47 -57.97 -6.36
CA MET A 1 -25.55 -56.49 -6.26
C MET A 1 -24.75 -55.87 -5.11
N GLN A 2 -24.47 -56.56 -4.01
CA GLN A 2 -23.71 -55.97 -2.89
C GLN A 2 -22.20 -55.79 -3.16
N LEU A 3 -21.57 -56.72 -3.90
CA LEU A 3 -20.14 -56.64 -4.24
C LEU A 3 -19.80 -55.40 -5.10
N ALA A 4 -20.64 -55.09 -6.09
CA ALA A 4 -20.47 -53.91 -6.95
C ALA A 4 -20.64 -52.59 -6.16
N LYS A 5 -21.54 -52.56 -5.17
CA LYS A 5 -21.69 -51.41 -4.26
C LYS A 5 -20.46 -51.22 -3.37
N PHE A 6 -19.85 -52.31 -2.91
CA PHE A 6 -18.64 -52.26 -2.09
C PHE A 6 -17.42 -51.76 -2.88
N ILE A 7 -17.25 -52.24 -4.12
CA ILE A 7 -16.18 -51.78 -5.03
C ILE A 7 -16.36 -50.29 -5.38
N PHE A 8 -17.61 -49.86 -5.62
CA PHE A 8 -17.91 -48.46 -5.90
C PHE A 8 -17.63 -47.55 -4.69
N LEU A 9 -17.96 -48.00 -3.47
CA LEU A 9 -17.64 -47.26 -2.23
C LEU A 9 -16.13 -47.16 -2.00
N LEU A 10 -15.38 -48.23 -2.28
CA LEU A 10 -13.93 -48.26 -2.12
C LEU A 10 -13.23 -47.33 -3.13
N ALA A 11 -13.69 -47.31 -4.38
CA ALA A 11 -13.20 -46.39 -5.40
C ALA A 11 -13.47 -44.93 -5.01
N LEU A 12 -14.68 -44.62 -4.53
CA LEU A 12 -15.05 -43.28 -4.07
C LEU A 12 -14.20 -42.82 -2.87
N CYS A 13 -13.85 -43.73 -1.96
CA CYS A 13 -12.96 -43.44 -0.82
C CYS A 13 -11.51 -43.16 -1.23
N CYS A 14 -10.97 -43.88 -2.23
CA CYS A 14 -9.62 -43.60 -2.74
C CYS A 14 -9.53 -42.25 -3.47
N LEU A 15 -10.62 -41.80 -4.10
CA LEU A 15 -10.71 -40.50 -4.78
C LEU A 15 -10.76 -39.32 -3.79
N THR A 16 -11.26 -39.50 -2.57
CA THR A 16 -11.29 -38.44 -1.54
C THR A 16 -10.00 -38.35 -0.72
N LEU A 17 -9.22 -39.44 -0.61
CA LEU A 17 -7.91 -39.46 0.05
C LEU A 17 -6.79 -38.81 -0.77
N ALA A 18 -6.98 -38.64 -2.08
CA ALA A 18 -6.08 -37.85 -2.94
C ALA A 18 -6.25 -36.32 -2.73
N GLY A 19 -7.14 -35.92 -1.84
CA GLY A 19 -7.46 -34.52 -1.55
C GLY A 19 -6.42 -33.83 -0.67
N LEU A 20 -5.68 -32.90 -1.30
CA LEU A 20 -5.15 -31.66 -0.71
C LEU A 20 -3.98 -31.81 0.29
N PHE A 21 -2.79 -32.11 -0.23
CA PHE A 21 -1.56 -31.61 0.41
C PHE A 21 -1.48 -30.09 0.20
N ALA A 22 -2.19 -29.31 1.01
CA ALA A 22 -1.87 -27.90 1.18
C ALA A 22 -0.51 -27.84 1.89
N GLN A 23 0.57 -27.79 1.11
CA GLN A 23 1.91 -27.68 1.66
C GLN A 23 2.01 -26.38 2.45
N PRO A 24 2.50 -26.42 3.69
CA PRO A 24 2.77 -25.19 4.44
C PRO A 24 3.78 -24.37 3.62
N SER A 25 3.38 -23.15 3.22
CA SER A 25 4.24 -22.24 2.49
C SER A 25 4.77 -21.17 3.44
N ASP A 26 6.03 -20.81 3.28
CA ASP A 26 6.60 -19.72 4.04
C ASP A 26 5.91 -18.41 3.68
N PHE A 27 5.87 -17.50 4.64
CA PHE A 27 5.18 -16.23 4.48
C PHE A 27 5.89 -15.12 5.24
N ILE A 28 5.48 -13.89 4.96
CA ILE A 28 6.06 -12.71 5.61
C ILE A 28 4.98 -11.93 6.33
N ILE A 29 5.27 -11.53 7.57
CA ILE A 29 4.38 -10.75 8.41
C ILE A 29 4.91 -9.34 8.54
N LEU A 30 4.09 -8.38 8.14
CA LEU A 30 4.25 -6.98 8.49
C LEU A 30 3.66 -6.74 9.87
N LYS A 31 4.48 -6.36 10.83
CA LYS A 31 4.07 -5.97 12.17
C LYS A 31 4.19 -4.46 12.35
N LYS A 32 3.27 -3.89 13.12
CA LYS A 32 3.33 -2.51 13.63
C LYS A 32 3.56 -2.59 15.13
N LYS A 33 4.78 -2.29 15.55
CA LYS A 33 5.32 -2.73 16.84
C LYS A 33 5.21 -4.25 16.89
N ASP A 34 4.40 -4.78 17.80
CA ASP A 34 4.22 -6.24 17.98
C ASP A 34 2.90 -6.78 17.42
N LYS A 35 2.06 -5.92 16.84
CA LYS A 35 0.77 -6.33 16.29
C LYS A 35 0.90 -6.67 14.80
N PRO A 36 0.48 -7.86 14.33
CA PRO A 36 0.44 -8.15 12.90
C PRO A 36 -0.56 -7.21 12.22
N VAL A 37 -0.15 -6.64 11.10
CA VAL A 37 -0.97 -5.74 10.28
C VAL A 37 -1.37 -6.43 8.99
N GLN A 38 -0.42 -7.11 8.35
CA GLN A 38 -0.62 -7.75 7.06
C GLN A 38 0.30 -8.95 6.92
N ASN A 39 -0.22 -10.02 6.32
CA ASN A 39 0.55 -11.20 5.97
C ASN A 39 0.63 -11.28 4.44
N PHE A 40 1.79 -11.66 3.93
CA PHE A 40 2.07 -11.82 2.51
C PHE A 40 2.39 -13.28 2.22
N TYR A 41 1.67 -13.85 1.25
CA TYR A 41 1.77 -15.24 0.84
C TYR A 41 2.05 -15.35 -0.65
N ALA A 42 2.50 -16.52 -1.10
CA ALA A 42 2.53 -16.83 -2.53
C ALA A 42 1.13 -16.65 -3.14
N GLY A 43 1.07 -16.03 -4.32
CA GLY A 43 -0.17 -15.66 -5.00
C GLY A 43 -0.75 -14.29 -4.63
N THR A 44 -0.16 -13.55 -3.69
CA THR A 44 -0.62 -12.20 -3.35
C THR A 44 0.11 -11.11 -4.14
N GLN A 45 -0.59 -10.06 -4.55
CA GLN A 45 0.04 -8.87 -5.14
C GLN A 45 0.74 -8.07 -4.05
N ILE A 46 1.97 -7.64 -4.31
CA ILE A 46 2.77 -6.83 -3.39
C ILE A 46 3.26 -5.56 -4.09
N GLU A 47 3.21 -4.45 -3.35
CA GLU A 47 3.70 -3.15 -3.79
C GLU A 47 4.64 -2.59 -2.72
N PHE A 48 5.91 -2.38 -3.07
CA PHE A 48 6.92 -1.94 -2.13
C PHE A 48 8.03 -1.13 -2.78
N VAL A 49 8.79 -0.43 -1.95
CA VAL A 49 10.01 0.29 -2.33
C VAL A 49 11.19 -0.39 -1.67
N THR A 50 12.23 -0.67 -2.44
CA THR A 50 13.49 -1.25 -1.95
C THR A 50 14.30 -0.22 -1.14
N VAL A 51 15.32 -0.67 -0.39
CA VAL A 51 16.28 0.21 0.32
C VAL A 51 16.96 1.20 -0.63
N ASN A 52 17.16 0.81 -1.90
CA ASN A 52 17.75 1.66 -2.93
C ASN A 52 16.72 2.63 -3.58
N GLY A 53 15.50 2.72 -3.07
CA GLY A 53 14.46 3.62 -3.58
C GLY A 53 13.72 3.12 -4.82
N VAL A 54 14.02 1.91 -5.31
CA VAL A 54 13.34 1.35 -6.49
C VAL A 54 11.95 0.83 -6.10
N TYR A 55 10.92 1.35 -6.76
CA TYR A 55 9.54 0.93 -6.62
C TYR A 55 9.26 -0.36 -7.41
N ARG A 56 8.52 -1.29 -6.78
CA ARG A 56 8.13 -2.58 -7.35
C ARG A 56 6.67 -2.86 -7.13
N ASN A 57 6.03 -3.43 -8.15
CA ASN A 57 4.63 -3.83 -8.11
C ASN A 57 4.46 -5.12 -8.90
N GLY A 58 4.20 -6.22 -8.20
CA GLY A 58 4.12 -7.54 -8.83
C GLY A 58 3.47 -8.57 -7.94
N LEU A 59 3.29 -9.76 -8.51
CA LEU A 59 2.73 -10.92 -7.84
C LEU A 59 3.84 -11.68 -7.11
N ILE A 60 3.63 -12.02 -5.84
CA ILE A 60 4.54 -12.92 -5.13
C ILE A 60 4.35 -14.32 -5.69
N THR A 61 5.36 -14.88 -6.37
CA THR A 61 5.30 -16.24 -6.89
C THR A 61 5.67 -17.28 -5.83
N SER A 62 6.62 -16.94 -4.96
CA SER A 62 7.04 -17.80 -3.84
C SER A 62 7.79 -16.99 -2.79
N ILE A 63 7.81 -17.50 -1.56
CA ILE A 63 8.64 -16.98 -0.47
C ILE A 63 9.44 -18.17 0.07
N LYS A 64 10.77 -18.05 0.13
CA LYS A 64 11.66 -19.09 0.67
C LYS A 64 13.05 -18.50 0.93
N ASN A 65 13.77 -19.05 1.90
CA ASN A 65 15.15 -18.65 2.23
C ASN A 65 15.27 -17.13 2.43
N ASP A 66 14.42 -16.55 3.29
CA ASP A 66 14.38 -15.11 3.59
C ASP A 66 14.15 -14.20 2.36
N SER A 67 13.71 -14.76 1.23
CA SER A 67 13.58 -14.05 -0.04
C SER A 67 12.19 -14.16 -0.62
N ILE A 68 11.72 -13.05 -1.19
CA ILE A 68 10.45 -12.93 -1.91
C ILE A 68 10.76 -12.96 -3.40
N TYR A 69 10.07 -13.85 -4.12
CA TYR A 69 10.12 -13.93 -5.56
C TYR A 69 8.90 -13.19 -6.10
N VAL A 70 9.14 -12.18 -6.92
CA VAL A 70 8.11 -11.25 -7.40
C VAL A 70 8.11 -11.26 -8.92
N GLN A 71 6.93 -11.41 -9.51
CA GLN A 71 6.70 -11.34 -10.94
C GLN A 71 5.95 -10.05 -11.29
N GLU A 72 6.61 -9.15 -12.00
CA GLU A 72 6.01 -7.92 -12.52
C GLU A 72 5.46 -8.17 -13.92
N PHE A 73 4.26 -7.65 -14.21
CA PHE A 73 3.61 -7.80 -15.50
C PHE A 73 3.68 -6.49 -16.29
N LEU A 74 4.15 -6.57 -17.53
CA LEU A 74 4.13 -5.45 -18.47
C LEU A 74 2.78 -5.43 -19.18
N VAL A 75 1.84 -4.63 -18.67
CA VAL A 75 0.50 -4.52 -19.25
C VAL A 75 0.47 -3.39 -20.28
N ARG A 76 -0.04 -3.68 -21.48
CA ARG A 76 -0.26 -2.71 -22.56
C ARG A 76 -1.72 -2.70 -22.95
N ARG A 77 -2.21 -1.56 -23.42
CA ARG A 77 -3.58 -1.43 -23.92
C ARG A 77 -3.57 -1.59 -25.44
N LEU A 78 -4.26 -2.60 -25.95
CA LEU A 78 -4.37 -2.90 -27.37
C LEU A 78 -5.80 -2.67 -27.86
N PRO A 79 -5.99 -2.12 -29.07
CA PRO A 79 -7.31 -2.02 -29.68
C PRO A 79 -7.79 -3.41 -30.13
N THR A 80 -9.08 -3.66 -29.95
CA THR A 80 -9.77 -4.83 -30.49
C THR A 80 -10.31 -4.52 -31.89
N VAL A 81 -10.71 -5.55 -32.62
CA VAL A 81 -11.32 -5.42 -33.96
C VAL A 81 -12.64 -4.61 -33.91
N LEU A 82 -13.30 -4.55 -32.76
CA LEU A 82 -14.52 -3.78 -32.53
C LEU A 82 -14.27 -2.31 -32.13
N GLY A 83 -13.01 -1.84 -32.18
CA GLY A 83 -12.64 -0.47 -31.81
C GLY A 83 -12.64 -0.18 -30.31
N THR A 84 -12.84 -1.20 -29.46
CA THR A 84 -12.71 -1.10 -27.99
C THR A 84 -11.28 -1.41 -27.56
N PHE A 85 -10.92 -1.11 -26.32
CA PHE A 85 -9.57 -1.38 -25.80
C PHE A 85 -9.58 -2.52 -24.78
N VAL A 86 -8.61 -3.44 -24.89
CA VAL A 86 -8.35 -4.49 -23.90
C VAL A 86 -6.94 -4.32 -23.36
N ASN A 87 -6.78 -4.54 -22.05
CA ASN A 87 -5.47 -4.59 -21.43
C ASN A 87 -4.89 -6.00 -21.60
N ASP A 88 -3.76 -6.11 -22.27
CA ASP A 88 -3.05 -7.36 -22.51
C ASP A 88 -1.67 -7.35 -21.84
N THR A 89 -1.21 -8.53 -21.43
CA THR A 89 0.10 -8.70 -20.78
C THR A 89 1.15 -8.97 -21.85
N ALA A 90 1.89 -7.93 -22.23
CA ALA A 90 2.94 -8.02 -23.25
C ALA A 90 4.19 -8.75 -22.77
N GLY A 91 4.35 -8.97 -21.45
CA GLY A 91 5.43 -9.77 -20.90
C GLY A 91 5.47 -9.74 -19.37
N SER A 92 6.43 -10.45 -18.79
CA SER A 92 6.65 -10.41 -17.34
C SER A 92 8.13 -10.54 -16.99
N TYR A 93 8.54 -9.88 -15.90
CA TYR A 93 9.88 -9.95 -15.35
C TYR A 93 9.84 -10.58 -13.96
N ARG A 94 10.82 -11.42 -13.65
CA ARG A 94 10.95 -12.07 -12.33
C ARG A 94 12.12 -11.47 -11.58
N TYR A 95 11.88 -11.11 -10.33
CA TYR A 95 12.87 -10.54 -9.44
C TYR A 95 12.88 -11.31 -8.11
N VAL A 96 14.03 -11.27 -7.45
CA VAL A 96 14.21 -11.86 -6.12
C VAL A 96 14.72 -10.77 -5.19
N TYR A 97 14.05 -10.62 -4.05
CA TYR A 97 14.42 -9.66 -3.03
C TYR A 97 14.51 -10.33 -1.67
N HIS A 98 15.62 -10.13 -0.97
CA HIS A 98 15.69 -10.45 0.44
C HIS A 98 14.68 -9.58 1.21
N TYR A 99 13.93 -10.13 2.17
CA TYR A 99 12.85 -9.39 2.85
C TYR A 99 13.36 -8.11 3.56
N LYS A 100 14.61 -8.13 4.04
CA LYS A 100 15.29 -6.96 4.64
C LYS A 100 15.64 -5.84 3.63
N ASN A 101 15.64 -6.13 2.33
CA ASN A 101 15.90 -5.13 1.29
C ASN A 101 14.64 -4.32 0.92
N ILE A 102 13.52 -4.59 1.58
CA ILE A 102 12.30 -3.82 1.47
C ILE A 102 12.37 -2.67 2.48
N ALA A 103 12.16 -1.44 2.03
CA ALA A 103 12.21 -0.25 2.86
C ALA A 103 10.81 0.25 3.25
N SER A 104 9.84 0.17 2.34
CA SER A 104 8.48 0.61 2.64
C SER A 104 7.41 -0.05 1.78
N PHE A 105 6.18 -0.08 2.29
CA PHE A 105 4.99 -0.51 1.57
C PHE A 105 4.03 0.66 1.34
N GLY A 106 3.30 0.61 0.21
CA GLY A 106 2.17 1.50 -0.06
C GLY A 106 2.51 2.98 -0.27
N ALA A 107 3.79 3.33 -0.40
CA ALA A 107 4.19 4.65 -0.86
C ALA A 107 4.13 4.68 -2.39
N LYS A 108 2.92 4.81 -2.96
CA LYS A 108 2.85 5.47 -4.26
C LYS A 108 3.48 6.86 -4.08
N PRO A 109 4.47 7.27 -4.88
CA PRO A 109 4.68 8.70 -5.06
C PRO A 109 3.32 9.28 -5.47
N ASN A 110 2.78 10.21 -4.68
CA ASN A 110 1.44 10.75 -4.85
C ASN A 110 1.23 11.17 -6.31
N LYS A 111 0.55 10.32 -7.11
CA LYS A 111 0.10 10.68 -8.47
C LYS A 111 -1.13 11.60 -8.43
N GLY A 112 -1.47 12.17 -7.27
CA GLY A 112 -2.66 12.99 -7.02
C GLY A 112 -2.41 14.09 -5.99
N PHE A 113 -3.48 14.77 -5.60
CA PHE A 113 -3.43 15.95 -4.72
C PHE A 113 -2.79 15.66 -3.36
N ASN A 114 -1.73 16.41 -3.00
CA ASN A 114 -1.05 16.28 -1.72
C ASN A 114 -1.83 17.05 -0.63
N VAL A 115 -2.76 16.37 0.04
CA VAL A 115 -3.60 16.96 1.09
C VAL A 115 -2.77 17.53 2.25
N SER A 116 -1.70 16.82 2.66
CA SER A 116 -0.85 17.27 3.76
C SER A 116 -0.03 18.50 3.38
N GLY A 117 0.59 18.49 2.19
CA GLY A 117 1.32 19.65 1.66
C GLY A 117 0.43 20.86 1.43
N SER A 118 -0.78 20.65 0.91
CA SER A 118 -1.77 21.72 0.71
C SER A 118 -2.26 22.26 2.06
N GLY A 119 -2.46 21.40 3.05
CA GLY A 119 -2.77 21.80 4.42
C GLY A 119 -1.66 22.64 5.06
N ALA A 120 -0.38 22.26 4.85
CA ALA A 120 0.76 23.04 5.32
C ALA A 120 0.83 24.43 4.67
N ALA A 121 0.55 24.52 3.37
CA ALA A 121 0.47 25.81 2.66
C ALA A 121 -0.68 26.68 3.19
N LEU A 122 -1.85 26.08 3.44
CA LEU A 122 -3.02 26.78 3.99
C LEU A 122 -2.78 27.27 5.42
N LEU A 123 -2.09 26.46 6.24
CA LEU A 123 -1.65 26.84 7.58
C LEU A 123 -0.70 28.03 7.50
N GLY A 124 0.35 27.94 6.67
CA GLY A 124 1.31 29.02 6.50
C GLY A 124 0.66 30.32 6.03
N GLY A 125 -0.19 30.24 5.00
CA GLY A 125 -0.94 31.38 4.48
C GLY A 125 -1.90 31.98 5.52
N GLY A 126 -2.69 31.16 6.21
CA GLY A 126 -3.60 31.60 7.25
C GLY A 126 -2.89 32.27 8.43
N THR A 127 -1.75 31.72 8.87
CA THR A 127 -0.92 32.33 9.91
C THR A 127 -0.35 33.67 9.46
N LEU A 128 0.20 33.76 8.25
CA LEU A 128 0.71 35.02 7.70
C LEU A 128 -0.37 36.09 7.61
N LEU A 129 -1.56 35.74 7.11
CA LEU A 129 -2.70 36.64 7.03
C LEU A 129 -3.19 37.08 8.41
N THR A 130 -3.18 36.17 9.40
CA THR A 130 -3.54 36.51 10.78
C THR A 130 -2.56 37.54 11.37
N LEU A 131 -1.25 37.35 11.15
CA LEU A 131 -0.23 38.30 11.57
C LEU A 131 -0.37 39.64 10.86
N ALA A 132 -0.59 39.63 9.54
CA ALA A 132 -0.82 40.85 8.76
C ALA A 132 -2.05 41.62 9.25
N SER A 133 -3.16 40.93 9.53
CA SER A 133 -4.36 41.54 10.13
C SER A 133 -4.09 42.11 11.52
N GLY A 134 -3.25 41.45 12.32
CA GLY A 134 -2.80 41.98 13.62
C GLY A 134 -1.97 43.26 13.48
N VAL A 135 -1.07 43.31 12.49
CA VAL A 135 -0.31 44.53 12.17
C VAL A 135 -1.26 45.65 11.70
N SER A 136 -2.19 45.37 10.79
CA SER A 136 -3.19 46.35 10.35
C SER A 136 -4.03 46.87 11.52
N TYR A 137 -4.45 46.00 12.45
CA TYR A 137 -5.19 46.43 13.63
C TYR A 137 -4.42 47.43 14.52
N LEU A 138 -3.10 47.26 14.63
CA LEU A 138 -2.24 48.12 15.45
C LEU A 138 -1.79 49.39 14.71
N ALA A 139 -1.51 49.29 13.41
CA ALA A 139 -0.90 50.38 12.62
C ALA A 139 -1.93 51.23 11.87
N ASP A 140 -3.02 50.64 11.37
CA ASP A 140 -4.01 51.32 10.53
C ASP A 140 -5.39 50.63 10.66
N LYS A 141 -6.15 51.06 11.67
CA LYS A 141 -7.45 50.47 12.04
C LYS A 141 -8.50 50.57 10.92
N GLU A 142 -8.38 51.51 9.99
CA GLU A 142 -9.33 51.65 8.88
C GLU A 142 -9.17 50.53 7.84
N LYS A 143 -7.95 49.98 7.72
CA LYS A 143 -7.67 48.84 6.84
C LYS A 143 -7.87 47.48 7.52
N PHE A 144 -8.24 47.48 8.79
CA PHE A 144 -8.53 46.24 9.52
C PHE A 144 -9.95 45.74 9.19
N SER A 145 -10.03 44.47 8.77
CA SER A 145 -11.31 43.77 8.60
C SER A 145 -11.37 42.57 9.56
N PRO A 146 -12.34 42.55 10.50
CA PRO A 146 -12.62 41.40 11.34
C PRO A 146 -12.93 40.14 10.53
N GLU A 147 -13.58 40.28 9.38
CA GLU A 147 -13.94 39.17 8.48
C GLU A 147 -12.69 38.53 7.86
N LEU A 148 -11.71 39.35 7.43
CA LEU A 148 -10.43 38.85 6.92
C LEU A 148 -9.61 38.15 8.02
N LEU A 149 -9.61 38.69 9.24
CA LEU A 149 -8.99 38.01 10.38
C LEU A 149 -9.66 36.67 10.67
N ALA A 150 -10.99 36.63 10.74
CA ALA A 150 -11.76 35.42 10.97
C ALA A 150 -11.51 34.38 9.86
N GLY A 151 -11.50 34.81 8.60
CA GLY A 151 -11.15 33.98 7.45
C GLY A 151 -9.72 33.43 7.53
N ALA A 152 -8.74 34.27 7.89
CA ALA A 152 -7.36 33.86 8.04
C ALA A 152 -7.18 32.79 9.13
N VAL A 153 -7.83 32.96 10.28
CA VAL A 153 -7.83 31.99 11.37
C VAL A 153 -8.53 30.70 10.96
N ALA A 154 -9.67 30.77 10.27
CA ALA A 154 -10.37 29.61 9.74
C ALA A 154 -9.52 28.82 8.73
N LEU A 155 -8.83 29.51 7.82
CA LEU A 155 -7.90 28.90 6.87
C LEU A 155 -6.71 28.25 7.57
N GLY A 156 -6.12 28.93 8.56
CA GLY A 156 -4.99 28.41 9.33
C GLY A 156 -5.37 27.14 10.09
N THR A 157 -6.52 27.15 10.77
CA THR A 157 -7.03 25.99 11.53
C THR A 157 -7.38 24.83 10.61
N ALA A 158 -8.07 25.06 9.50
CA ALA A 158 -8.33 24.04 8.48
C ALA A 158 -7.01 23.45 7.94
N GLY A 159 -6.04 24.30 7.63
CA GLY A 159 -4.71 23.91 7.17
C GLY A 159 -3.97 23.01 8.16
N TYR A 160 -4.03 23.34 9.45
CA TYR A 160 -3.43 22.53 10.52
C TYR A 160 -3.98 21.11 10.55
N PHE A 161 -5.30 20.94 10.52
CA PHE A 161 -5.91 19.61 10.50
C PHE A 161 -5.61 18.85 9.21
N MET A 162 -5.69 19.51 8.05
CA MET A 162 -5.36 18.91 6.76
C MET A 162 -3.89 18.47 6.69
N SER A 163 -2.96 19.25 7.24
CA SER A 163 -1.53 18.93 7.25
C SER A 163 -1.23 17.61 7.96
N ARG A 164 -2.03 17.26 8.98
CA ARG A 164 -1.92 16.03 9.77
C ARG A 164 -2.67 14.84 9.22
N SER A 165 -3.60 15.05 8.28
CA SER A 165 -4.44 14.01 7.70
C SER A 165 -3.72 13.16 6.62
N GLY A 166 -2.49 13.51 6.28
CA GLY A 166 -1.69 12.76 5.29
C GLY A 166 -1.52 11.28 5.64
N ARG A 167 -1.76 10.39 4.68
CA ARG A 167 -1.44 8.96 4.82
C ARG A 167 0.07 8.80 4.88
N ASN A 168 0.58 8.53 6.06
CA ASN A 168 1.97 8.10 6.25
C ASN A 168 2.15 6.73 5.59
N GLY A 169 3.08 6.63 4.64
CA GLY A 169 3.50 5.36 4.07
C GLY A 169 4.02 4.41 5.16
N ILE A 170 3.96 3.10 4.89
CA ILE A 170 4.45 2.09 5.83
C ILE A 170 5.96 1.99 5.67
N VAL A 171 6.72 2.78 6.44
CA VAL A 171 8.19 2.74 6.45
C VAL A 171 8.68 1.73 7.46
N LEU A 172 9.48 0.77 7.01
CA LEU A 172 10.09 -0.27 7.85
C LEU A 172 11.26 0.30 8.67
N GLY A 173 11.48 -0.24 9.86
CA GLY A 173 12.59 0.11 10.76
C GLY A 173 12.25 1.08 11.89
N LYS A 174 11.15 1.85 11.80
CA LYS A 174 10.67 2.69 12.92
C LYS A 174 9.57 1.98 13.71
N LYS A 175 8.32 2.14 13.24
CA LYS A 175 7.14 1.55 13.85
C LYS A 175 6.78 0.21 13.23
N TYR A 176 7.19 -0.02 11.99
CA TYR A 176 6.86 -1.22 11.25
C TYR A 176 8.09 -2.11 11.11
N SER A 177 7.89 -3.42 11.26
CA SER A 177 8.92 -4.44 11.06
C SER A 177 8.38 -5.56 10.20
N LEU A 178 9.28 -6.22 9.47
CA LEU A 178 8.95 -7.31 8.57
C LEU A 178 9.62 -8.58 9.10
N HIS A 179 8.86 -9.66 9.21
CA HIS A 179 9.33 -10.93 9.77
C HIS A 179 9.05 -12.05 8.80
N TYR A 180 10.07 -12.85 8.49
CA TYR A 180 9.91 -14.08 7.73
C TYR A 180 9.47 -15.22 8.65
N MET A 181 8.51 -16.00 8.19
CA MET A 181 7.94 -17.13 8.90
C MET A 181 8.15 -18.39 8.07
N LYS A 182 9.06 -19.24 8.53
CA LYS A 182 9.30 -20.55 7.94
C LYS A 182 8.23 -21.53 8.41
N LEU A 183 7.47 -22.09 7.48
CA LEU A 183 6.50 -23.16 7.73
C LEU A 183 6.85 -24.44 6.96
N THR A 184 7.65 -24.31 5.90
CA THR A 184 8.16 -25.44 5.12
C THR A 184 9.22 -26.18 5.96
N LYS A 185 9.15 -27.52 6.00
CA LYS A 185 10.15 -28.36 6.70
C LYS A 185 11.46 -28.41 5.91
#